data_AF-A0A2L0LKX0-F1
#
_entry.id   AF-A0A2L0LKX0-F1
#
_cell.length_a   1.000
_cell.length_b   1.000
_cell.length_c   1.000
_cell.angle_alpha   90.00
_cell.angle_beta   90.00
_cell.angle_gamma   90.00
#
_symmetry.space_group_name_H-M   'P 1'
#
loop_
_entity.id
_entity.type
_entity.pdbx_description
1 polymer ?
#
loop_
_entity_poly.entity_id
_entity_poly.type
_entity_poly.pdbx_seq_one_letter_code
_entity_poly.pdbx_strand_id
1 'polypeptide(L)'
;MGRPCTFGIEEEYLLVALDSGRVLSSPSAALTRLCRKVLGACFAEEMFRSQIELASPVFETLHQARAFLNEQRQRLSQALAAEGAGLYCAASHPCAQWLRQHPRDTPHFRQLFDDYRLVARRSLLNGLHVHVGVPPGLDRMQVINRVLYWLPLLLSLSTSSPYWGGQDTGYMSYRRVVCGEWPHMGLPEPLPDWSAYERYRALLQRTGTLAEDGDFWWAIRPSRRFPTVELRICDGCPRLEDALAIAGLFRHLVEHALGRHAGAASREMRWITQENYWRAMRHGRLATFIGVHEQQPVSAEVWLTQLQAQCPADTADAERSFLHARRILRDGSSADRQRQAYGLAREQGLDERLAKRSVVRQVMDDLLSATGPA
;
A
#
# COMPACT_ATOMS: atom_id res chain seq x y z
N MET A 1 25.70 6.71 -15.72
CA MET A 1 24.50 6.36 -14.94
C MET A 1 23.35 7.18 -15.48
N GLY A 2 22.22 6.55 -15.82
CA GLY A 2 21.03 7.25 -16.32
C GLY A 2 20.42 8.14 -15.24
N ARG A 3 19.63 9.15 -15.64
CA ARG A 3 18.89 9.99 -14.69
C ARG A 3 17.92 9.09 -13.90
N PRO A 4 17.85 9.21 -12.56
CA PRO A 4 16.87 8.48 -11.75
C PRO A 4 15.44 8.67 -12.26
N CYS A 5 14.62 7.62 -12.19
CA CYS A 5 13.23 7.66 -12.61
C CYS A 5 12.42 8.58 -11.70
N THR A 6 11.47 9.32 -12.24
CA THR A 6 10.50 10.08 -11.43
C THR A 6 9.49 9.14 -10.77
N PHE A 7 8.91 9.54 -9.65
CA PHE A 7 7.89 8.73 -8.97
C PHE A 7 6.79 9.58 -8.33
N GLY A 8 5.66 8.95 -8.01
CA GLY A 8 4.54 9.55 -7.27
C GLY A 8 4.00 8.58 -6.22
N ILE A 9 3.34 9.10 -5.18
CA ILE A 9 2.82 8.33 -4.05
C ILE A 9 1.34 8.68 -3.86
N GLU A 10 0.52 7.65 -3.64
CA GLU A 10 -0.88 7.81 -3.22
C GLU A 10 -1.07 7.21 -1.82
N GLU A 11 -1.68 7.97 -0.91
CA GLU A 11 -2.01 7.54 0.44
C GLU A 11 -3.52 7.61 0.68
N GLU A 12 -4.09 6.49 1.13
CA GLU A 12 -5.51 6.42 1.49
C GLU A 12 -5.69 6.58 3.01
N TYR A 13 -6.73 7.33 3.41
CA TYR A 13 -7.05 7.57 4.81
C TYR A 13 -8.52 7.34 5.10
N LEU A 14 -8.79 6.73 6.26
CA LEU A 14 -10.12 6.73 6.86
C LEU A 14 -10.28 7.97 7.75
N LEU A 15 -11.44 8.61 7.65
CA LEU A 15 -11.87 9.70 8.52
C LEU A 15 -12.46 9.11 9.81
N VAL A 16 -11.91 9.51 10.95
CA VAL A 16 -12.34 9.05 12.28
C VAL A 16 -12.76 10.22 13.16
N ALA A 17 -13.65 9.99 14.12
CA ALA A 17 -13.93 10.96 15.18
C ALA A 17 -12.76 10.99 16.16
N LEU A 18 -12.20 12.17 16.48
CA LEU A 18 -11.05 12.28 17.38
C LEU A 18 -11.34 11.80 18.80
N ASP A 19 -12.55 12.04 19.28
CA ASP A 19 -12.96 11.72 20.65
C ASP A 19 -12.95 10.21 20.91
N SER A 20 -13.39 9.42 19.94
CA SER A 20 -13.71 8.01 20.10
C SER A 20 -12.85 7.09 19.25
N GLY A 21 -12.17 7.64 18.25
CA GLY A 21 -11.42 6.90 17.23
C GLY A 21 -12.33 6.14 16.26
N ARG A 22 -13.64 6.36 16.26
CA ARG A 22 -14.56 5.61 15.39
C ARG A 22 -14.53 6.15 13.96
N VAL A 23 -14.49 5.27 12.97
CA VAL A 23 -14.68 5.65 11.56
C VAL A 23 -16.03 6.34 11.38
N LEU A 24 -16.01 7.51 10.75
CA LEU A 24 -17.19 8.31 10.46
C LEU A 24 -17.97 7.67 9.31
N SER A 25 -19.07 6.96 9.58
CA SER A 25 -19.85 6.28 8.53
C SER A 25 -20.46 7.24 7.49
N SER A 26 -20.80 8.45 7.95
CA SER A 26 -21.42 9.51 7.15
C SER A 26 -20.75 10.84 7.48
N PRO A 27 -19.50 11.08 7.03
CA PRO A 27 -18.87 12.37 7.24
C PRO A 27 -19.71 13.47 6.57
N SER A 28 -19.75 14.65 7.18
CA SER A 28 -20.52 15.77 6.65
C SER A 28 -19.95 16.22 5.31
N ALA A 29 -20.80 16.77 4.43
CA ALA A 29 -20.33 17.37 3.18
C ALA A 29 -19.35 18.53 3.42
N ALA A 30 -19.45 19.21 4.57
CA ALA A 30 -18.50 20.23 4.98
C ALA A 30 -17.11 19.64 5.22
N LEU A 31 -17.02 18.48 5.89
CA LEU A 31 -15.76 17.79 6.14
C LEU A 31 -15.08 17.34 4.83
N THR A 32 -15.85 16.78 3.89
CA THR A 32 -15.32 16.42 2.57
C THR A 32 -14.83 17.66 1.79
N ARG A 33 -15.57 18.77 1.82
CA ARG A 33 -15.15 20.03 1.21
C ARG A 33 -13.88 20.58 1.86
N LEU A 34 -13.72 20.42 3.18
CA LEU A 34 -12.52 20.81 3.89
C LEU A 34 -11.30 20.01 3.39
N CYS A 35 -11.40 18.68 3.32
CA CYS A 35 -10.32 17.84 2.78
C CYS A 35 -9.93 18.28 1.35
N ARG A 36 -10.93 18.50 0.49
CA ARG A 36 -10.70 18.96 -0.89
C ARG A 36 -10.05 20.35 -0.94
N LYS A 37 -10.46 21.27 -0.06
CA LYS A 37 -9.85 22.60 0.03
C LYS A 37 -8.40 22.53 0.48
N VAL A 38 -8.08 21.68 1.44
CA VAL A 38 -6.72 21.55 1.99
C VAL A 38 -5.77 20.91 0.98
N LEU A 39 -6.17 19.78 0.38
CA LEU A 39 -5.32 19.03 -0.56
C LEU A 39 -5.35 19.57 -2.00
N GLY A 40 -6.37 20.37 -2.35
CA GLY A 40 -6.51 20.97 -3.68
C GLY A 40 -6.52 19.91 -4.78
N ALA A 41 -5.62 20.06 -5.77
CA ALA A 41 -5.49 19.13 -6.90
C ALA A 41 -5.00 17.73 -6.49
N CYS A 42 -4.45 17.57 -5.28
CA CYS A 42 -3.99 16.28 -4.76
C CYS A 42 -5.09 15.48 -4.07
N PHE A 43 -6.31 16.05 -3.95
CA PHE A 43 -7.46 15.35 -3.40
C PHE A 43 -8.05 14.37 -4.43
N ALA A 44 -8.19 13.11 -4.05
CA ALA A 44 -8.94 12.12 -4.80
C ALA A 44 -10.05 11.48 -3.95
N GLU A 45 -11.10 11.05 -4.64
CA GLU A 45 -12.24 10.36 -4.04
C GLU A 45 -12.02 8.84 -4.09
N GLU A 46 -12.15 8.19 -2.95
CA GLU A 46 -12.12 6.73 -2.78
C GLU A 46 -13.52 6.09 -2.62
N MET A 47 -13.65 4.76 -2.66
CA MET A 47 -14.92 4.01 -2.64
C MET A 47 -15.95 4.44 -1.57
N PHE A 48 -15.49 4.77 -0.36
CA PHE A 48 -16.37 5.12 0.76
C PHE A 48 -16.33 6.61 1.09
N ARG A 49 -17.48 7.16 1.51
CA ARG A 49 -17.57 8.57 1.93
C ARG A 49 -16.62 8.88 3.09
N SER A 50 -16.42 7.90 3.98
CA SER A 50 -15.53 7.91 5.13
C SER A 50 -14.05 7.85 4.79
N GLN A 51 -13.70 7.73 3.51
CA GLN A 51 -12.33 7.56 3.05
C GLN A 51 -11.94 8.74 2.17
N ILE A 52 -10.66 9.03 2.05
CA ILE A 52 -10.10 10.01 1.11
C ILE A 52 -8.76 9.48 0.61
N GLU A 53 -8.33 9.95 -0.55
CA GLU A 53 -7.01 9.66 -1.09
C GLU A 53 -6.25 10.98 -1.31
N LEU A 54 -4.97 10.96 -0.97
CA LEU A 54 -3.99 11.98 -1.35
C LEU A 54 -3.14 11.42 -2.48
N ALA A 55 -3.27 11.98 -3.68
CA ALA A 55 -2.44 11.67 -4.83
C ALA A 55 -1.37 12.75 -5.00
N SER A 56 -0.10 12.39 -4.85
CA SER A 56 0.99 13.36 -4.87
C SER A 56 1.28 13.92 -6.28
N PRO A 57 2.00 15.05 -6.36
CA PRO A 57 2.75 15.42 -7.56
C PRO A 57 3.82 14.38 -7.90
N VAL A 58 4.50 14.60 -9.03
CA VAL A 58 5.65 13.81 -9.45
C VAL A 58 6.92 14.33 -8.77
N PHE A 59 7.73 13.43 -8.23
CA PHE A 59 8.97 13.71 -7.52
C PHE A 59 10.20 13.17 -8.26
N GLU A 60 11.34 13.83 -8.03
CA GLU A 60 12.67 13.37 -8.44
C GLU A 60 13.48 12.80 -7.28
N THR A 61 13.16 13.16 -6.02
CA THR A 61 13.89 12.70 -4.83
C THR A 61 12.96 12.37 -3.68
N LEU A 62 13.38 11.47 -2.78
CA LEU A 62 12.64 11.19 -1.53
C LEU A 62 12.57 12.42 -0.62
N HIS A 63 13.52 13.35 -0.71
CA HIS A 63 13.47 14.60 0.04
C HIS A 63 12.25 15.45 -0.34
N GLN A 64 11.98 15.59 -1.64
CA GLN A 64 10.78 16.29 -2.14
C GLN A 64 9.50 15.59 -1.66
N ALA A 65 9.45 14.26 -1.78
CA ALA A 65 8.31 13.47 -1.36
C ALA A 65 8.04 13.60 0.15
N ARG A 66 9.10 13.54 0.97
CA ARG A 66 9.02 13.70 2.43
C ARG A 66 8.49 15.07 2.81
N ALA A 67 9.05 16.15 2.24
CA ALA A 67 8.63 17.50 2.54
C ALA A 67 7.14 17.70 2.20
N PHE A 68 6.73 17.26 1.01
CA PHE A 68 5.34 17.36 0.56
C PHE A 68 4.38 16.56 1.44
N LEU A 69 4.63 15.26 1.64
CA LEU A 69 3.72 14.40 2.41
C LEU A 69 3.62 14.84 3.87
N ASN A 70 4.74 15.25 4.49
CA ASN A 70 4.72 15.78 5.84
C ASN A 70 3.85 17.05 5.93
N GLU A 71 4.01 17.99 5.01
CA GLU A 71 3.20 19.22 4.97
C GLU A 71 1.71 18.90 4.80
N GLN A 72 1.35 18.04 3.83
CA GLN A 72 -0.04 17.69 3.57
C GLN A 72 -0.68 16.94 4.74
N ARG A 73 0.02 15.96 5.32
CA ARG A 73 -0.44 15.23 6.52
C ARG A 73 -0.68 16.18 7.70
N GLN A 74 0.22 17.14 7.94
CA GLN A 74 0.07 18.14 9.00
C GLN A 74 -1.11 19.09 8.74
N ARG A 75 -1.18 19.69 7.54
CA ARG A 75 -2.26 20.62 7.17
C ARG A 75 -3.63 19.96 7.26
N LEU A 76 -3.75 18.73 6.75
CA LEU A 76 -5.00 17.99 6.77
C LEU A 76 -5.39 17.58 8.19
N SER A 77 -4.44 17.12 9.00
CA SER A 77 -4.71 16.75 10.40
C SER A 77 -5.15 17.97 11.23
N GLN A 78 -4.49 19.12 11.07
CA GLN A 78 -4.86 20.36 11.76
C GLN A 78 -6.25 20.84 11.37
N ALA A 79 -6.57 20.84 10.07
CA ALA A 79 -7.87 21.24 9.58
C ALA A 79 -9.00 20.32 10.09
N LEU A 80 -8.80 19.00 10.02
CA LEU A 80 -9.78 18.03 10.49
C LEU A 80 -9.98 18.11 12.01
N ALA A 81 -8.93 18.38 12.78
CA ALA A 81 -9.02 18.46 14.23
C ALA A 81 -9.93 19.60 14.69
N ALA A 82 -9.97 20.72 13.97
CA ALA A 82 -10.90 21.82 14.23
C ALA A 82 -12.38 21.42 14.10
N GLU A 83 -12.66 20.36 13.34
CA GLU A 83 -14.00 19.78 13.12
C GLU A 83 -14.24 18.51 13.97
N GLY A 84 -13.36 18.20 14.93
CA GLY A 84 -13.46 16.99 15.76
C GLY A 84 -13.16 15.68 15.01
N ALA A 85 -12.56 15.75 13.83
CA ALA A 85 -12.21 14.61 12.99
C ALA A 85 -10.68 14.40 12.92
N GLY A 86 -10.27 13.18 12.58
CA GLY A 86 -8.88 12.79 12.42
C GLY A 86 -8.69 11.83 11.26
N LEU A 87 -7.42 11.52 10.99
CA LEU A 87 -7.00 10.61 9.93
C LEU A 87 -6.53 9.28 10.52
N TYR A 88 -6.86 8.21 9.84
CA TYR A 88 -6.39 6.86 10.14
C TYR A 88 -5.79 6.24 8.87
N CYS A 89 -4.48 6.00 8.88
CA CYS A 89 -3.68 5.65 7.70
C CYS A 89 -3.21 4.18 7.66
N ALA A 90 -3.69 3.33 8.57
CA ALA A 90 -3.42 1.89 8.49
C ALA A 90 -4.44 1.20 7.58
N ALA A 91 -4.07 0.03 7.06
CA ALA A 91 -4.80 -0.66 6.00
C ALA A 91 -6.19 -1.15 6.41
N SER A 92 -6.40 -1.46 7.69
CA SER A 92 -7.73 -1.70 8.23
C SER A 92 -7.89 -1.06 9.59
N HIS A 93 -9.08 -0.53 9.86
CA HIS A 93 -9.41 -0.03 11.18
C HIS A 93 -9.92 -1.19 12.06
N PRO A 94 -9.40 -1.38 13.30
CA PRO A 94 -9.61 -2.60 14.08
C PRO A 94 -11.08 -2.87 14.41
N CYS A 95 -11.88 -1.80 14.61
CA CYS A 95 -13.28 -1.90 15.03
C CYS A 95 -14.28 -1.31 14.01
N ALA A 96 -13.88 -1.09 12.76
CA ALA A 96 -14.78 -0.44 11.81
C ALA A 96 -16.02 -1.30 11.55
N GLN A 97 -17.20 -0.67 11.68
CA GLN A 97 -18.47 -1.27 11.30
C GLN A 97 -18.65 -1.13 9.78
N TRP A 98 -17.90 -1.92 9.02
CA TRP A 98 -17.81 -1.83 7.55
C TRP A 98 -19.18 -1.92 6.86
N LEU A 99 -20.09 -2.76 7.36
CA LEU A 99 -21.48 -2.85 6.86
C LEU A 99 -22.28 -1.56 6.97
N ARG A 100 -21.90 -0.66 7.88
CA ARG A 100 -22.57 0.63 8.10
C ARG A 100 -21.93 1.77 7.31
N GLN A 101 -20.85 1.52 6.56
CA GLN A 101 -20.20 2.54 5.77
C GLN A 101 -20.98 2.81 4.49
N HIS A 102 -21.07 4.10 4.14
CA HIS A 102 -21.79 4.53 2.96
C HIS A 102 -20.83 4.65 1.76
N PRO A 103 -21.13 3.97 0.64
CA PRO A 103 -20.44 4.17 -0.62
C PRO A 103 -20.57 5.61 -1.07
N ARG A 104 -19.59 6.08 -1.86
CA ARG A 104 -19.80 7.30 -2.64
C ARG A 104 -20.84 7.06 -3.73
N ASP A 105 -21.61 8.11 -4.00
CA ASP A 105 -22.73 8.09 -4.95
C ASP A 105 -22.32 8.65 -6.33
N THR A 106 -21.05 8.46 -6.70
CA THR A 106 -20.58 8.74 -8.06
C THR A 106 -20.94 7.56 -8.97
N PRO A 107 -21.20 7.78 -10.27
CA PRO A 107 -21.53 6.71 -11.21
C PRO A 107 -20.56 5.52 -11.18
N HIS A 108 -19.25 5.80 -11.16
CA HIS A 108 -18.20 4.77 -11.11
C HIS A 108 -18.33 3.85 -9.88
N PHE A 109 -18.37 4.43 -8.67
CA PHE A 109 -18.50 3.63 -7.45
C PHE A 109 -19.86 2.94 -7.33
N ARG A 110 -20.97 3.55 -7.78
CA ARG A 110 -22.27 2.86 -7.78
C ARG A 110 -22.21 1.56 -8.57
N GLN A 111 -21.69 1.62 -9.78
CA GLN A 111 -21.55 0.45 -10.64
C GLN A 111 -20.69 -0.63 -9.97
N LEU A 112 -19.55 -0.26 -9.39
CA LEU A 112 -18.68 -1.19 -8.68
C LEU A 112 -19.36 -1.86 -7.47
N PHE A 113 -20.20 -1.15 -6.71
CA PHE A 113 -20.96 -1.76 -5.62
C PHE A 113 -22.11 -2.65 -6.11
N ASP A 114 -22.69 -2.34 -7.27
CA ASP A 114 -23.72 -3.16 -7.90
C ASP A 114 -23.13 -4.44 -8.52
N ASP A 115 -21.95 -4.37 -9.12
CA ASP A 115 -21.31 -5.52 -9.76
C ASP A 115 -20.73 -6.51 -8.73
N TYR A 116 -20.05 -6.00 -7.69
CA TYR A 116 -19.30 -6.86 -6.76
C TYR A 116 -19.95 -7.02 -5.38
N ARG A 117 -21.06 -6.33 -5.12
CA ARG A 117 -21.93 -6.51 -3.94
C ARG A 117 -21.15 -6.56 -2.62
N LEU A 118 -21.14 -7.70 -1.94
CA LEU A 118 -20.55 -7.86 -0.62
C LEU A 118 -19.02 -7.70 -0.63
N VAL A 119 -18.36 -8.08 -1.73
CA VAL A 119 -16.91 -7.91 -1.91
C VAL A 119 -16.56 -6.41 -1.88
N ALA A 120 -17.33 -5.59 -2.61
CA ALA A 120 -17.19 -4.13 -2.55
C ALA A 120 -17.49 -3.57 -1.15
N ARG A 121 -18.57 -4.03 -0.50
CA ARG A 121 -18.96 -3.59 0.86
C ARG A 121 -17.89 -3.87 1.91
N ARG A 122 -17.14 -4.95 1.78
CA ARG A 122 -16.09 -5.33 2.74
C ARG A 122 -14.77 -4.60 2.49
N SER A 123 -14.63 -3.84 1.40
CA SER A 123 -13.36 -3.24 0.98
C SER A 123 -13.07 -1.88 1.59
N LEU A 124 -13.45 -1.69 2.86
CA LEU A 124 -13.08 -0.50 3.64
C LEU A 124 -11.61 -0.61 4.08
N LEU A 125 -10.70 -0.40 3.14
CA LEU A 125 -9.27 -0.69 3.26
C LEU A 125 -8.44 0.47 2.74
N ASN A 126 -7.33 0.78 3.40
CA ASN A 126 -6.37 1.78 2.92
C ASN A 126 -5.13 1.11 2.29
N GLY A 127 -4.70 1.58 1.12
CA GLY A 127 -3.45 1.25 0.47
C GLY A 127 -2.37 2.33 0.56
N LEU A 128 -1.15 1.92 0.25
CA LEU A 128 -0.08 2.79 -0.21
C LEU A 128 0.20 2.42 -1.67
N HIS A 129 0.07 3.36 -2.60
CA HIS A 129 0.43 3.15 -3.99
C HIS A 129 1.65 3.97 -4.38
N VAL A 130 2.50 3.39 -5.24
CA VAL A 130 3.71 4.07 -5.71
C VAL A 130 3.81 3.91 -7.21
N HIS A 131 3.84 5.03 -7.92
CA HIS A 131 4.06 5.09 -9.36
C HIS A 131 5.53 5.37 -9.63
N VAL A 132 6.17 4.59 -10.50
CA VAL A 132 7.53 4.88 -10.99
C VAL A 132 7.49 5.02 -12.51
N GLY A 133 7.97 6.15 -13.00
CA GLY A 133 8.01 6.48 -14.42
C GLY A 133 8.92 5.53 -15.19
N VAL A 134 8.43 5.04 -16.32
CA VAL A 134 9.20 4.19 -17.23
C VAL A 134 9.48 5.00 -18.51
N PRO A 135 10.75 5.17 -18.90
CA PRO A 135 11.11 5.87 -20.12
C PRO A 135 10.42 5.33 -21.38
N PRO A 136 10.14 6.17 -22.39
CA PRO A 136 9.61 5.73 -23.67
C PRO A 136 10.48 4.64 -24.31
N GLY A 137 9.83 3.66 -24.96
CA GLY A 137 10.50 2.54 -25.63
C GLY A 137 10.86 1.37 -24.72
N LEU A 138 10.70 1.49 -23.40
CA LEU A 138 10.89 0.38 -22.46
C LEU A 138 9.57 -0.33 -22.14
N ASP A 139 9.61 -1.66 -22.13
CA ASP A 139 8.45 -2.51 -21.90
C ASP A 139 8.11 -2.59 -20.41
N ARG A 140 7.01 -1.94 -20.01
CA ARG A 140 6.53 -1.92 -18.62
C ARG A 140 6.16 -3.31 -18.09
N MET A 141 5.72 -4.22 -18.96
CA MET A 141 5.35 -5.57 -18.55
C MET A 141 6.60 -6.41 -18.27
N GLN A 142 7.66 -6.24 -19.06
CA GLN A 142 8.96 -6.84 -18.73
C GLN A 142 9.56 -6.30 -17.44
N VAL A 143 9.43 -4.99 -17.18
CA VAL A 143 9.85 -4.39 -15.89
C VAL A 143 9.12 -5.05 -14.74
N ILE A 144 7.78 -5.18 -14.83
CA ILE A 144 6.97 -5.87 -13.83
C ILE A 144 7.46 -7.30 -13.59
N ASN A 145 7.71 -8.07 -14.65
CA ASN A 145 8.19 -9.45 -14.52
C ASN A 145 9.52 -9.54 -13.76
N ARG A 146 10.40 -8.55 -13.89
CA ARG A 146 11.70 -8.51 -13.20
C ARG A 146 11.59 -8.12 -11.72
N VAL A 147 10.62 -7.29 -11.36
CA VAL A 147 10.42 -6.84 -9.96
C VAL A 147 9.47 -7.73 -9.16
N LEU A 148 8.65 -8.55 -9.85
CA LEU A 148 7.54 -9.30 -9.26
C LEU A 148 7.91 -10.13 -8.03
N TYR A 149 9.06 -10.80 -8.08
CA TYR A 149 9.54 -11.65 -6.99
C TYR A 149 9.74 -10.90 -5.67
N TRP A 150 10.07 -9.61 -5.73
CA TRP A 150 10.38 -8.79 -4.55
C TRP A 150 9.16 -8.13 -3.92
N LEU A 151 7.99 -8.20 -4.56
CA LEU A 151 6.77 -7.57 -4.02
C LEU A 151 6.37 -8.07 -2.63
N PRO A 152 6.45 -9.38 -2.30
CA PRO A 152 6.13 -9.84 -0.96
C PRO A 152 7.04 -9.25 0.11
N LEU A 153 8.29 -8.92 -0.19
CA LEU A 153 9.17 -8.23 0.74
C LEU A 153 8.64 -6.82 1.04
N LEU A 154 8.22 -6.07 0.00
CA LEU A 154 7.60 -4.74 0.18
C LEU A 154 6.30 -4.82 0.97
N LEU A 155 5.49 -5.88 0.76
CA LEU A 155 4.30 -6.12 1.57
C LEU A 155 4.68 -6.31 3.05
N SER A 156 5.68 -7.15 3.36
CA SER A 156 6.14 -7.39 4.74
C SER A 156 6.61 -6.14 5.47
N LEU A 157 7.12 -5.14 4.74
CA LEU A 157 7.50 -3.83 5.30
C LEU A 157 6.27 -2.95 5.62
N SER A 158 5.20 -3.09 4.83
CA SER A 158 4.02 -2.22 4.90
C SER A 158 2.90 -2.70 5.83
N THR A 159 2.94 -3.96 6.30
CA THR A 159 1.81 -4.61 6.97
C THR A 159 1.22 -3.75 8.11
N SER A 160 -0.09 -3.51 8.06
CA SER A 160 -0.77 -2.63 9.01
C SER A 160 -2.23 -2.99 9.28
N SER A 161 -2.64 -4.22 8.95
CA SER A 161 -4.02 -4.68 9.11
C SER A 161 -4.16 -6.00 9.90
N PRO A 162 -3.69 -6.09 11.15
CA PRO A 162 -3.83 -7.32 11.94
C PRO A 162 -5.25 -7.56 12.48
N TYR A 163 -6.07 -6.50 12.56
CA TYR A 163 -7.43 -6.56 13.11
C TYR A 163 -8.50 -6.24 12.06
N TRP A 164 -9.64 -6.92 12.14
CA TRP A 164 -10.80 -6.68 11.27
C TRP A 164 -12.10 -7.00 12.00
N GLY A 165 -13.12 -6.14 11.87
CA GLY A 165 -14.44 -6.39 12.46
C GLY A 165 -14.41 -6.59 13.98
N GLY A 166 -13.41 -6.02 14.66
CA GLY A 166 -13.19 -6.21 16.09
C GLY A 166 -12.53 -7.54 16.44
N GLN A 167 -11.91 -8.26 15.52
CA GLN A 167 -11.23 -9.53 15.81
C GLN A 167 -9.75 -9.46 15.44
N ASP A 168 -8.92 -10.20 16.16
CA ASP A 168 -7.59 -10.56 15.68
C ASP A 168 -7.76 -11.54 14.53
N THR A 169 -7.28 -11.15 13.35
CA THR A 169 -7.47 -11.94 12.13
C THR A 169 -6.47 -13.10 12.03
N GLY A 170 -5.41 -13.06 12.84
CA GLY A 170 -4.23 -13.90 12.67
C GLY A 170 -3.34 -13.49 11.50
N TYR A 171 -3.68 -12.47 10.71
CA TYR A 171 -2.82 -11.95 9.63
C TYR A 171 -2.03 -10.72 10.09
N MET A 172 -1.00 -10.37 9.31
CA MET A 172 -0.29 -9.08 9.43
C MET A 172 -0.80 -8.08 8.39
N SER A 173 -1.18 -8.57 7.21
CA SER A 173 -1.99 -7.82 6.24
C SER A 173 -3.29 -8.57 5.93
N TYR A 174 -4.35 -8.26 6.68
CA TYR A 174 -5.69 -8.73 6.36
C TYR A 174 -6.29 -8.01 5.14
N ARG A 175 -5.80 -6.80 4.82
CA ARG A 175 -6.16 -6.11 3.56
C ARG A 175 -5.95 -7.03 2.37
N ARG A 176 -4.81 -7.73 2.29
CA ARG A 176 -4.55 -8.66 1.17
C ARG A 176 -5.44 -9.91 1.16
N VAL A 177 -5.96 -10.34 2.32
CA VAL A 177 -7.00 -11.38 2.38
C VAL A 177 -8.29 -10.87 1.75
N VAL A 178 -8.74 -9.67 2.14
CA VAL A 178 -9.98 -9.08 1.61
C VAL A 178 -9.85 -8.75 0.13
N CYS A 179 -8.71 -8.21 -0.30
CA CYS A 179 -8.41 -7.98 -1.71
C CYS A 179 -8.50 -9.28 -2.53
N GLY A 180 -8.10 -10.43 -1.98
CA GLY A 180 -8.14 -11.71 -2.69
C GLY A 180 -9.53 -12.20 -3.11
N GLU A 181 -10.61 -11.62 -2.57
CA GLU A 181 -11.98 -11.93 -3.02
C GLU A 181 -12.40 -11.16 -4.28
N TRP A 182 -11.66 -10.13 -4.65
CA TRP A 182 -11.91 -9.42 -5.90
C TRP A 182 -11.36 -10.20 -7.09
N PRO A 183 -12.08 -10.23 -8.22
CA PRO A 183 -11.54 -10.80 -9.43
C PRO A 183 -10.29 -10.02 -9.84
N HIS A 184 -9.22 -10.75 -10.15
CA HIS A 184 -7.96 -10.19 -10.63
C HIS A 184 -7.24 -9.23 -9.65
N MET A 185 -7.53 -9.26 -8.35
CA MET A 185 -6.83 -8.42 -7.35
C MET A 185 -5.70 -9.18 -6.63
N GLY A 186 -4.77 -9.73 -7.42
CA GLY A 186 -3.65 -10.55 -6.96
C GLY A 186 -2.35 -10.26 -7.71
N LEU A 187 -1.43 -11.23 -7.78
CA LEU A 187 -0.25 -11.10 -8.65
C LEU A 187 -0.70 -11.05 -10.13
N PRO A 188 -0.03 -10.25 -10.98
CA PRO A 188 -0.37 -10.13 -12.40
C PRO A 188 -0.24 -11.46 -13.15
N GLU A 189 -0.96 -11.58 -14.26
CA GLU A 189 -0.81 -12.71 -15.19
C GLU A 189 0.62 -12.82 -15.75
N PRO A 190 1.12 -14.02 -16.09
CA PRO A 190 2.51 -14.24 -16.53
C PRO A 190 2.67 -13.84 -18.00
N LEU A 191 2.43 -12.57 -18.29
CA LEU A 191 2.46 -12.01 -19.63
C LEU A 191 3.90 -11.61 -19.95
N PRO A 192 4.53 -12.15 -21.02
CA PRO A 192 5.96 -11.97 -21.25
C PRO A 192 6.35 -10.53 -21.60
N ASP A 193 5.47 -9.78 -22.25
CA ASP A 193 5.75 -8.47 -22.84
C ASP A 193 4.47 -7.61 -22.97
N TRP A 194 4.65 -6.38 -23.44
CA TRP A 194 3.59 -5.41 -23.68
C TRP A 194 2.55 -5.91 -24.70
N SER A 195 2.99 -6.62 -25.74
CA SER A 195 2.08 -7.13 -26.77
C SER A 195 1.14 -8.21 -26.20
N ALA A 196 1.64 -9.08 -25.33
CA ALA A 196 0.82 -10.05 -24.60
C ALA A 196 -0.16 -9.37 -23.64
N TYR A 197 0.28 -8.29 -22.97
CA TYR A 197 -0.59 -7.45 -22.15
C TYR A 197 -1.74 -6.83 -22.95
N GLU A 198 -1.46 -6.24 -24.11
CA GLU A 198 -2.49 -5.66 -24.96
C GLU A 198 -3.47 -6.71 -25.50
N ARG A 199 -2.98 -7.89 -25.92
CA ARG A 199 -3.85 -8.99 -26.34
C ARG A 199 -4.75 -9.49 -25.22
N TYR A 200 -4.22 -9.62 -24.01
CA TYR A 200 -4.98 -10.03 -22.83
C TYR A 200 -6.04 -8.98 -22.46
N ARG A 201 -5.67 -7.70 -22.43
CA ARG A 201 -6.60 -6.60 -22.17
C ARG A 201 -7.70 -6.54 -23.23
N ALA A 202 -7.35 -6.61 -24.51
CA ALA A 202 -8.31 -6.63 -25.61
C ALA A 202 -9.27 -7.82 -25.55
N LEU A 203 -8.83 -8.97 -25.01
CA LEU A 203 -9.71 -10.12 -24.73
C LEU A 203 -10.75 -9.78 -23.68
N LEU A 204 -10.33 -9.26 -22.53
CA LEU A 204 -11.27 -8.97 -21.46
C LEU A 204 -12.23 -7.83 -21.82
N GLN A 205 -11.78 -6.87 -22.63
CA GLN A 205 -12.63 -5.80 -23.13
C GLN A 205 -13.67 -6.30 -24.13
N ARG A 206 -13.25 -7.07 -25.15
CA ARG A 206 -14.21 -7.58 -26.16
C ARG A 206 -15.23 -8.56 -25.59
N THR A 207 -14.93 -9.23 -24.47
CA THR A 207 -15.86 -10.13 -23.77
C THR A 207 -16.68 -9.43 -22.68
N GLY A 208 -16.52 -8.12 -22.49
CA GLY A 208 -17.23 -7.36 -21.45
C GLY A 208 -16.77 -7.66 -20.02
N THR A 209 -15.66 -8.37 -19.84
CA THR A 209 -15.08 -8.67 -18.52
C THR A 209 -14.35 -7.47 -17.92
N LEU A 210 -13.80 -6.60 -18.77
CA LEU A 210 -13.15 -5.35 -18.38
C LEU A 210 -13.78 -4.18 -19.12
N ALA A 211 -14.14 -3.12 -18.40
CA ALA A 211 -14.60 -1.88 -19.01
C ALA A 211 -13.55 -1.26 -19.95
N GLU A 212 -13.98 -0.45 -20.91
CA GLU A 212 -13.08 0.18 -21.88
C GLU A 212 -11.99 1.04 -21.20
N ASP A 213 -12.40 1.80 -20.18
CA ASP A 213 -11.56 2.63 -19.33
C ASP A 213 -11.08 1.92 -18.04
N GLY A 214 -11.45 0.65 -17.89
CA GLY A 214 -11.07 -0.20 -16.77
C GLY A 214 -9.57 -0.49 -16.73
N ASP A 215 -9.08 -0.70 -15.51
CA ASP A 215 -7.70 -1.07 -15.20
C ASP A 215 -7.69 -2.35 -14.35
N PHE A 216 -6.57 -3.08 -14.37
CA PHE A 216 -6.41 -4.28 -13.56
C PHE A 216 -6.13 -3.92 -12.10
N TRP A 217 -6.70 -4.67 -11.17
CA TRP A 217 -6.45 -4.49 -9.73
C TRP A 217 -5.26 -5.31 -9.22
N TRP A 218 -4.29 -5.59 -10.08
CA TRP A 218 -3.11 -6.36 -9.73
C TRP A 218 -2.27 -5.68 -8.63
N ALA A 219 -1.54 -6.49 -7.88
CA ALA A 219 -0.59 -6.09 -6.83
C ALA A 219 0.55 -5.19 -7.37
N ILE A 220 0.81 -5.28 -8.67
CA ILE A 220 1.60 -4.33 -9.46
C ILE A 220 0.99 -4.29 -10.87
N ARG A 221 0.96 -3.13 -11.52
CA ARG A 221 0.41 -3.00 -12.87
C ARG A 221 1.10 -1.94 -13.71
N PRO A 222 1.03 -2.00 -15.04
CA PRO A 222 1.25 -0.81 -15.86
C PRO A 222 0.09 0.16 -15.63
N SER A 223 0.39 1.41 -15.28
CA SER A 223 -0.69 2.40 -15.13
C SER A 223 -1.32 2.70 -16.50
N ARG A 224 -2.64 2.70 -16.57
CA ARG A 224 -3.34 3.14 -17.80
C ARG A 224 -3.15 4.63 -18.06
N ARG A 225 -3.20 5.44 -17.00
CA ARG A 225 -3.24 6.91 -17.08
C ARG A 225 -1.85 7.53 -17.25
N PHE A 226 -0.84 6.91 -16.66
CA PHE A 226 0.52 7.44 -16.64
C PHE A 226 1.50 6.43 -17.25
N PRO A 227 2.62 6.87 -17.85
CA PRO A 227 3.67 5.99 -18.36
C PRO A 227 4.51 5.41 -17.21
N THR A 228 3.86 4.80 -16.23
CA THR A 228 4.46 4.30 -15.00
C THR A 228 4.17 2.81 -14.85
N VAL A 229 4.96 2.15 -14.01
CA VAL A 229 4.57 0.94 -13.29
C VAL A 229 4.11 1.35 -11.90
N GLU A 230 3.02 0.76 -11.43
CA GLU A 230 2.31 1.14 -10.21
C GLU A 230 2.29 -0.03 -9.22
N LEU A 231 2.88 0.17 -8.05
CA LEU A 231 2.85 -0.74 -6.91
C LEU A 231 1.53 -0.57 -6.14
N ARG A 232 0.80 -1.66 -5.92
CA ARG A 232 -0.50 -1.65 -5.19
C ARG A 232 -0.62 -2.68 -4.08
N ILE A 233 0.42 -3.50 -3.90
CA ILE A 233 0.44 -4.58 -2.90
C ILE A 233 0.47 -4.03 -1.46
N CYS A 234 1.05 -2.86 -1.24
CA CYS A 234 1.33 -2.37 0.10
C CYS A 234 0.07 -1.94 0.85
N ASP A 235 0.12 -2.21 2.15
CA ASP A 235 -0.83 -1.69 3.14
C ASP A 235 -0.56 -0.18 3.38
N GLY A 236 -1.59 0.56 3.83
CA GLY A 236 -1.41 1.95 4.28
C GLY A 236 -0.38 2.06 5.41
N CYS A 237 0.46 3.09 5.37
CA CYS A 237 1.61 3.25 6.27
C CYS A 237 1.44 4.49 7.17
N PRO A 238 1.12 4.32 8.47
CA PRO A 238 0.97 5.44 9.40
C PRO A 238 2.22 6.29 9.54
N ARG A 239 3.41 5.70 9.70
CA ARG A 239 4.66 6.46 9.75
C ARG A 239 5.11 6.84 8.35
N LEU A 240 5.45 8.12 8.16
CA LEU A 240 5.88 8.64 6.87
C LEU A 240 7.18 7.99 6.38
N GLU A 241 8.16 7.80 7.24
CA GLU A 241 9.44 7.18 6.86
C GLU A 241 9.28 5.73 6.40
N ASP A 242 8.30 5.00 6.95
CA ASP A 242 7.98 3.63 6.48
C ASP A 242 7.49 3.67 5.02
N ALA A 243 6.58 4.60 4.70
CA ALA A 243 6.08 4.81 3.34
C ALA A 243 7.19 5.23 2.35
N LEU A 244 8.05 6.16 2.76
CA LEU A 244 9.16 6.67 1.93
C LEU A 244 10.20 5.58 1.64
N ALA A 245 10.53 4.74 2.62
CA ALA A 245 11.45 3.63 2.42
C ALA A 245 10.91 2.60 1.42
N ILE A 246 9.61 2.29 1.49
CA ILE A 246 8.96 1.40 0.53
C ILE A 246 8.96 2.02 -0.87
N ALA A 247 8.60 3.30 -0.99
CA ALA A 247 8.60 4.01 -2.27
C ALA A 247 10.00 4.07 -2.89
N GLY A 248 11.02 4.37 -2.09
CA GLY A 248 12.41 4.42 -2.52
C GLY A 248 12.97 3.05 -2.93
N LEU A 249 12.68 1.99 -2.18
CA LEU A 249 13.03 0.62 -2.56
C LEU A 249 12.35 0.20 -3.87
N PHE A 250 11.06 0.49 -4.03
CA PHE A 250 10.35 0.15 -5.25
C PHE A 250 10.88 0.90 -6.46
N ARG A 251 11.15 2.20 -6.32
CA ARG A 251 11.81 3.01 -7.34
C ARG A 251 13.17 2.42 -7.73
N HIS A 252 14.01 2.09 -6.76
CA HIS A 252 15.33 1.50 -6.99
C HIS A 252 15.24 0.15 -7.73
N LEU A 253 14.27 -0.69 -7.37
CA LEU A 253 14.01 -1.95 -8.07
C LEU A 253 13.60 -1.75 -9.52
N VAL A 254 12.73 -0.77 -9.79
CA VAL A 254 12.33 -0.43 -11.16
C VAL A 254 13.53 0.09 -11.95
N GLU A 255 14.31 1.01 -11.40
CA GLU A 255 15.51 1.55 -12.05
C GLU A 255 16.51 0.45 -12.44
N HIS A 256 16.80 -0.49 -11.53
CA HIS A 256 17.63 -1.66 -11.85
C HIS A 256 16.99 -2.58 -12.89
N ALA A 257 15.67 -2.78 -12.84
CA ALA A 257 14.95 -3.62 -13.80
C ALA A 257 14.97 -3.05 -15.23
N LEU A 258 15.11 -1.73 -15.39
CA LEU A 258 15.26 -1.07 -16.70
C LEU A 258 16.62 -1.35 -17.34
N GLY A 259 17.70 -1.47 -16.53
CA GLY A 259 19.05 -1.75 -17.03
C GLY A 259 19.30 -3.22 -17.39
N ARG A 260 18.44 -4.14 -16.93
CA ARG A 260 18.65 -5.58 -17.10
C ARG A 260 17.90 -6.14 -18.31
N HIS A 261 18.59 -6.91 -19.13
CA HIS A 261 18.01 -7.68 -20.22
C HIS A 261 17.89 -9.15 -19.77
N ALA A 262 17.09 -9.39 -18.74
CA ALA A 262 16.77 -10.74 -18.31
C ALA A 262 15.51 -11.23 -19.05
N GLY A 263 15.48 -12.54 -19.37
CA GLY A 263 14.32 -13.20 -19.94
C GLY A 263 13.10 -13.20 -19.00
N ALA A 264 11.97 -13.72 -19.49
CA ALA A 264 10.74 -13.79 -18.71
C ALA A 264 10.93 -14.53 -17.37
N ALA A 265 10.16 -14.13 -16.35
CA ALA A 265 10.17 -14.82 -15.06
C ALA A 265 9.81 -16.29 -15.26
N SER A 266 10.62 -17.20 -14.70
CA SER A 266 10.35 -18.64 -14.80
C SER A 266 9.07 -19.01 -14.05
N ARG A 267 8.45 -20.14 -14.44
CA ARG A 267 7.26 -20.66 -13.77
C ARG A 267 7.54 -20.93 -12.29
N GLU A 268 8.72 -21.44 -11.99
CA GLU A 268 9.20 -21.72 -10.64
C GLU A 268 9.30 -20.44 -9.81
N MET A 269 9.77 -19.34 -10.42
CA MET A 269 9.83 -18.05 -9.73
C MET A 269 8.42 -17.53 -9.39
N ARG A 270 7.44 -17.79 -10.24
CA ARG A 270 6.04 -17.46 -9.96
C ARG A 270 5.48 -18.25 -8.79
N TRP A 271 5.75 -19.56 -8.70
CA TRP A 271 5.34 -20.38 -7.55
C TRP A 271 5.91 -19.84 -6.24
N ILE A 272 7.20 -19.54 -6.26
CA ILE A 272 7.90 -18.98 -5.11
C ILE A 272 7.30 -17.62 -4.73
N THR A 273 7.03 -16.76 -5.70
CA THR A 273 6.45 -15.43 -5.43
C THR A 273 5.06 -15.56 -4.81
N GLN A 274 4.24 -16.49 -5.31
CA GLN A 274 2.90 -16.75 -4.77
C GLN A 274 2.96 -17.27 -3.33
N GLU A 275 3.89 -18.17 -3.04
CA GLU A 275 4.12 -18.69 -1.69
C GLU A 275 4.61 -17.58 -0.74
N ASN A 276 5.64 -16.82 -1.16
CA ASN A 276 6.16 -15.71 -0.38
C ASN A 276 5.10 -14.61 -0.17
N TYR A 277 4.20 -14.37 -1.14
CA TYR A 277 3.08 -13.44 -0.99
C TYR A 277 2.16 -13.86 0.16
N TRP A 278 1.77 -15.15 0.22
CA TRP A 278 0.98 -15.67 1.33
C TRP A 278 1.73 -15.58 2.68
N ARG A 279 3.02 -15.91 2.71
CA ARG A 279 3.84 -15.82 3.92
C ARG A 279 3.97 -14.39 4.43
N ALA A 280 4.15 -13.42 3.53
CA ALA A 280 4.20 -12.00 3.85
C ALA A 280 2.89 -11.50 4.45
N MET A 281 1.74 -11.80 3.82
CA MET A 281 0.44 -11.37 4.38
C MET A 281 0.14 -12.01 5.73
N ARG A 282 0.50 -13.29 5.94
CA ARG A 282 0.18 -14.03 7.17
C ARG A 282 1.12 -13.73 8.33
N HIS A 283 2.43 -13.63 8.08
CA HIS A 283 3.46 -13.57 9.11
C HIS A 283 4.31 -12.29 9.07
N GLY A 284 4.15 -11.45 8.04
CA GLY A 284 4.88 -10.19 7.91
C GLY A 284 6.39 -10.38 7.92
N ARG A 285 7.10 -9.55 8.69
CA ARG A 285 8.56 -9.61 8.85
C ARG A 285 9.07 -10.91 9.48
N LEU A 286 8.23 -11.61 10.25
CA LEU A 286 8.60 -12.83 10.98
C LEU A 286 8.40 -14.09 10.15
N ALA A 287 8.02 -13.97 8.87
CA ALA A 287 7.91 -15.12 8.00
C ALA A 287 9.28 -15.67 7.61
N THR A 288 9.31 -16.96 7.29
CA THR A 288 10.42 -17.62 6.59
C THR A 288 10.11 -17.65 5.10
N PHE A 289 10.89 -16.93 4.29
CA PHE A 289 10.70 -16.81 2.85
C PHE A 289 11.55 -17.82 2.08
N ILE A 290 11.22 -18.05 0.82
CA ILE A 290 12.05 -18.79 -0.11
C ILE A 290 12.98 -17.78 -0.81
N GLY A 291 14.28 -17.87 -0.53
CA GLY A 291 15.32 -16.97 -1.03
C GLY A 291 15.69 -17.23 -2.50
N VAL A 292 16.53 -16.36 -3.06
CA VAL A 292 16.93 -16.45 -4.48
C VAL A 292 17.99 -17.52 -4.70
N HIS A 293 18.94 -17.63 -3.78
CA HIS A 293 20.03 -18.60 -3.86
C HIS A 293 19.55 -19.97 -3.39
N GLU A 294 19.65 -20.97 -4.28
CA GLU A 294 19.31 -22.38 -4.01
C GLU A 294 17.88 -22.61 -3.49
N GLN A 295 17.01 -21.60 -3.59
CA GLN A 295 15.62 -21.63 -3.11
C GLN A 295 15.50 -22.06 -1.64
N GLN A 296 16.49 -21.67 -0.82
CA GLN A 296 16.54 -22.04 0.59
C GLN A 296 15.67 -21.12 1.47
N PRO A 297 15.19 -21.61 2.63
CA PRO A 297 14.49 -20.79 3.61
C PRO A 297 15.37 -19.63 4.12
N VAL A 298 14.84 -18.41 4.14
CA VAL A 298 15.53 -17.19 4.63
C VAL A 298 14.60 -16.32 5.47
N SER A 299 15.17 -15.54 6.41
CA SER A 299 14.41 -14.48 7.08
C SER A 299 14.19 -13.29 6.15
N ALA A 300 13.26 -12.39 6.49
CA ALA A 300 13.06 -11.15 5.74
C ALA A 300 14.34 -10.30 5.65
N GLU A 301 15.16 -10.26 6.71
CA GLU A 301 16.41 -9.50 6.74
C GLU A 301 17.47 -10.08 5.80
N VAL A 302 17.61 -11.41 5.79
CA VAL A 302 18.49 -12.10 4.84
C VAL A 302 17.97 -11.88 3.41
N TRP A 303 16.66 -11.91 3.20
CA TRP A 303 16.06 -11.69 1.90
C TRP A 303 16.28 -10.24 1.39
N LEU A 304 16.15 -9.24 2.26
CA LEU A 304 16.51 -7.85 1.95
C LEU A 304 18.01 -7.70 1.65
N THR A 305 18.87 -8.43 2.36
CA THR A 305 20.31 -8.46 2.08
C THR A 305 20.60 -9.06 0.70
N GLN A 306 19.91 -10.14 0.31
CA GLN A 306 19.99 -10.71 -1.04
C GLN A 306 19.52 -9.71 -2.10
N LEU A 307 18.44 -8.96 -1.83
CA LEU A 307 17.96 -7.89 -2.69
C LEU A 307 19.04 -6.82 -2.88
N GLN A 308 19.66 -6.34 -1.80
CA GLN A 308 20.72 -5.34 -1.87
C GLN A 308 21.95 -5.86 -2.62
N ALA A 309 22.28 -7.15 -2.50
CA ALA A 309 23.39 -7.75 -3.25
C ALA A 309 23.10 -7.81 -4.76
N GLN A 310 21.86 -8.10 -5.17
CA GLN A 310 21.46 -8.18 -6.58
C GLN A 310 21.20 -6.81 -7.22
N CYS A 311 20.78 -5.85 -6.40
CA CYS A 311 20.45 -4.49 -6.77
C CYS A 311 21.19 -3.51 -5.83
N PRO A 312 22.54 -3.39 -5.96
CA PRO A 312 23.33 -2.53 -5.08
C PRO A 312 22.76 -1.11 -5.03
N ALA A 313 22.73 -0.53 -3.83
CA ALA A 313 22.36 0.85 -3.64
C ALA A 313 23.46 1.73 -4.24
N ASP A 314 23.09 2.61 -5.16
CA ASP A 314 24.00 3.50 -5.91
C ASP A 314 23.57 4.97 -5.80
N THR A 315 22.54 5.26 -4.99
CA THR A 315 22.05 6.60 -4.69
C THR A 315 21.78 6.74 -3.19
N ALA A 316 21.83 7.98 -2.68
CA ALA A 316 21.50 8.25 -1.28
C ALA A 316 20.04 7.89 -0.93
N ASP A 317 19.11 8.02 -1.89
CA ASP A 317 17.72 7.60 -1.72
C ASP A 317 17.62 6.08 -1.55
N ALA A 318 18.32 5.30 -2.37
CA ALA A 318 18.37 3.85 -2.24
C ALA A 318 19.00 3.43 -0.90
N GLU A 319 20.16 4.00 -0.54
CA GLU A 319 20.86 3.69 0.72
C GLU A 319 19.97 3.94 1.95
N ARG A 320 19.32 5.11 2.02
CA ARG A 320 18.37 5.44 3.09
C ARG A 320 17.21 4.45 3.13
N SER A 321 16.68 4.07 1.97
CA SER A 321 15.56 3.14 1.87
C SER A 321 15.92 1.75 2.38
N PHE A 322 17.10 1.22 2.03
CA PHE A 322 17.60 -0.05 2.57
C PHE A 322 17.85 0.02 4.08
N LEU A 323 18.44 1.12 4.57
CA LEU A 323 18.69 1.32 5.99
C LEU A 323 17.38 1.34 6.79
N HIS A 324 16.38 2.08 6.32
CA HIS A 324 15.09 2.17 6.99
C HIS A 324 14.28 0.87 6.89
N ALA A 325 14.33 0.17 5.74
CA ALA A 325 13.71 -1.14 5.61
C ALA A 325 14.28 -2.16 6.61
N ARG A 326 15.61 -2.16 6.84
CA ARG A 326 16.22 -2.96 7.91
C ARG A 326 15.67 -2.59 9.30
N ARG A 327 15.45 -1.31 9.57
CA ARG A 327 14.83 -0.86 10.83
C ARG A 327 13.40 -1.40 10.97
N ILE A 328 12.58 -1.35 9.92
CA ILE A 328 11.22 -1.92 9.95
C ILE A 328 11.26 -3.43 10.25
N LEU A 329 12.16 -4.18 9.61
CA LEU A 329 12.27 -5.63 9.82
C LEU A 329 12.75 -5.99 11.23
N ARG A 330 13.62 -5.17 11.82
CA ARG A 330 14.13 -5.34 13.18
C ARG A 330 13.10 -4.91 14.24
N ASP A 331 12.56 -3.70 14.10
CA ASP A 331 11.77 -3.01 15.13
C ASP A 331 10.26 -3.30 15.03
N GLY A 332 9.79 -3.68 13.84
CA GLY A 332 8.38 -3.99 13.58
C GLY A 332 7.68 -3.02 12.63
N SER A 333 6.80 -3.58 11.81
CA SER A 333 5.82 -2.88 10.98
C SER A 333 4.72 -2.20 11.82
N SER A 334 3.79 -1.50 11.18
CA SER A 334 2.61 -0.98 11.89
C SER A 334 1.77 -2.10 12.51
N ALA A 335 1.63 -3.25 11.85
CA ALA A 335 0.90 -4.38 12.40
C ALA A 335 1.54 -4.92 13.70
N ASP A 336 2.88 -4.97 13.77
CA ASP A 336 3.59 -5.33 15.00
C ASP A 336 3.29 -4.34 16.14
N ARG A 337 3.36 -3.04 15.85
CA ARG A 337 3.09 -1.97 16.84
C ARG A 337 1.64 -1.96 17.30
N GLN A 338 0.69 -2.24 16.41
CA GLN A 338 -0.72 -2.38 16.77
C GLN A 338 -0.95 -3.57 17.72
N ARG A 339 -0.34 -4.72 17.44
CA ARG A 339 -0.41 -5.91 18.33
C ARG A 339 0.24 -5.63 19.69
N GLN A 340 1.38 -4.95 19.70
CA GLN A 340 2.06 -4.54 20.93
C GLN A 340 1.19 -3.59 21.76
N ALA A 341 0.60 -2.56 21.13
CA ALA A 341 -0.28 -1.61 21.81
C ALA A 341 -1.51 -2.30 22.41
N TYR A 342 -2.09 -3.27 21.70
CA TYR A 342 -3.17 -4.09 22.23
C TYR A 342 -2.71 -4.92 23.44
N GLY A 343 -1.58 -5.62 23.33
CA GLY A 343 -1.02 -6.45 24.40
C GLY A 343 -0.76 -5.64 25.68
N LEU A 344 -0.06 -4.51 25.56
CA LEU A 344 0.22 -3.61 26.67
C LEU A 344 -1.06 -3.09 27.34
N ALA A 345 -2.06 -2.71 26.55
CA ALA A 345 -3.35 -2.26 27.08
C ALA A 345 -4.07 -3.38 27.85
N ARG A 346 -3.99 -4.62 27.38
CA ARG A 346 -4.58 -5.78 28.07
C ARG A 346 -3.83 -6.12 29.36
N GLU A 347 -2.50 -6.04 29.37
CA GLU A 347 -1.66 -6.22 30.56
C GLU A 347 -1.98 -5.15 31.64
N GLN A 348 -2.34 -3.94 31.22
CA GLN A 348 -2.81 -2.86 32.10
C GLN A 348 -4.26 -3.06 32.61
N GLY A 349 -4.90 -4.18 32.27
CA GLY A 349 -6.26 -4.51 32.72
C GLY A 349 -7.38 -3.81 31.95
N LEU A 350 -7.07 -3.10 30.84
CA LEU A 350 -8.12 -2.49 30.00
C LEU A 350 -8.93 -3.58 29.30
N ASP A 351 -10.25 -3.40 29.25
CA ASP A 351 -11.13 -4.29 28.50
C ASP A 351 -10.80 -4.31 26.98
N GLU A 352 -11.38 -5.26 26.25
CA GLU A 352 -11.12 -5.44 24.82
C GLU A 352 -11.46 -4.18 23.98
N ARG A 353 -12.50 -3.44 24.37
CA ARG A 353 -12.93 -2.24 23.66
C ARG A 353 -11.93 -1.11 23.87
N LEU A 354 -11.49 -0.89 25.09
CA LEU A 354 -10.50 0.12 25.45
C LEU A 354 -9.13 -0.23 24.89
N ALA A 355 -8.72 -1.50 24.91
CA ALA A 355 -7.47 -1.95 24.31
C ALA A 355 -7.43 -1.66 22.80
N LYS A 356 -8.51 -1.93 22.06
CA LYS A 356 -8.58 -1.57 20.64
C LYS A 356 -8.60 -0.06 20.40
N ARG A 357 -9.18 0.73 21.31
CA ARG A 357 -9.08 2.20 21.23
C ARG A 357 -7.63 2.67 21.42
N SER A 358 -6.83 2.00 22.26
CA SER A 358 -5.39 2.26 22.36
C SER A 358 -4.66 1.93 21.06
N VAL A 359 -5.04 0.86 20.35
CA VAL A 359 -4.51 0.55 19.01
C VAL A 359 -4.83 1.68 18.02
N VAL A 360 -6.08 2.16 18.00
CA VAL A 360 -6.49 3.25 17.11
C VAL A 360 -5.68 4.52 17.40
N ARG A 361 -5.56 4.89 18.69
CA ARG A 361 -4.77 6.04 19.12
C ARG A 361 -3.31 5.90 18.69
N GLN A 362 -2.69 4.73 18.92
CA GLN A 362 -1.31 4.47 18.51
C GLN A 362 -1.09 4.70 17.01
N VAL A 363 -2.02 4.26 16.15
CA VAL A 363 -1.94 4.48 14.70
C VAL A 363 -2.08 5.98 14.35
N MET A 364 -2.98 6.70 15.02
CA MET A 364 -3.15 8.14 14.83
C MET A 364 -1.92 8.92 15.30
N ASP A 365 -1.28 8.49 16.40
CA ASP A 365 -0.07 9.12 16.92
C ASP A 365 1.14 8.86 15.99
N ASP A 366 1.25 7.65 15.42
CA ASP A 366 2.26 7.31 14.41
C ASP A 366 2.18 8.21 13.17
N LEU A 367 0.96 8.65 12.79
CA LEU A 367 0.73 9.55 11.66
C LEU A 367 1.26 10.96 11.90
N LEU A 368 1.13 11.44 13.14
CA LEU A 368 1.52 12.80 13.55
C LEU A 368 2.97 12.87 14.04
N SER A 369 3.57 11.73 14.35
CA SER A 369 4.94 11.65 14.82
C SER A 369 5.89 12.14 13.73
N ALA A 370 6.45 13.34 13.93
CA ALA A 370 7.61 13.81 13.20
C ALA A 370 8.77 12.88 13.53
N THR A 371 8.99 11.88 12.69
CA THR A 371 10.24 11.13 12.75
C THR A 371 11.35 12.11 12.34
N GLY A 372 12.37 12.20 13.19
CA GLY A 372 13.36 13.28 13.26
C GLY A 372 14.13 13.58 11.97
N PRO A 373 15.11 14.50 12.01
CA PRO A 373 15.81 14.93 10.81
C PRO A 373 16.50 13.74 10.11
N ALA A 374 16.45 13.80 8.76
CA ALA A 374 16.89 12.79 7.80
C ALA A 374 18.40 12.52 7.83
#